data_AF-A0A536ASU6-F1
#
_entry.id   AF-A0A536ASU6-F1
#
_cell.length_a   1.000
_cell.length_b   1.000
_cell.length_c   1.000
_cell.angle_alpha   90.00
_cell.angle_beta   90.00
_cell.angle_gamma   90.00
#
_symmetry.space_group_name_H-M   'P 1'
#
loop_
_entity.id
_entity.type
_entity.pdbx_description
1 polymer ?
#
loop_
_entity_poly.entity_id
_entity_poly.type
_entity_poly.pdbx_seq_one_letter_code
_entity_poly.pdbx_strand_id
1 'polypeptide(L)'
;MAGREPHRGAAERIRKAIALVNSVADDAGDEDITPTEIAEAIRDCLELGEVDEAPNVRRYLGEALDAVSDGMPADFVAMTLYAALGALREGGSR
;
A
#
# COMPACT_ATOMS: atom_id res chain seq x y z
N MET A 1 -6.68 -6.24 29.62
CA MET A 1 -7.42 -6.36 28.35
C MET A 1 -6.82 -5.35 27.39
N ALA A 2 -5.97 -5.76 26.47
CA ALA A 2 -5.40 -4.88 25.44
C ALA A 2 -6.36 -4.90 24.24
N GLY A 3 -7.08 -3.80 24.03
CA GLY A 3 -7.87 -3.61 22.82
C GLY A 3 -6.92 -3.61 21.63
N ARG A 4 -6.91 -4.70 20.85
CA ARG A 4 -6.29 -4.70 19.52
C ARG A 4 -7.10 -3.71 18.70
N GLU A 5 -6.51 -2.58 18.34
CA GLU A 5 -7.03 -1.69 17.31
C GLU A 5 -6.88 -2.41 15.97
N PRO A 6 -7.96 -2.99 15.41
CA PRO A 6 -7.86 -3.91 14.27
C PRO A 6 -7.72 -3.17 12.93
N HIS A 7 -7.32 -1.89 12.94
CA HIS A 7 -7.18 -1.04 11.75
C HIS A 7 -5.81 -0.34 11.64
N ARG A 8 -4.95 -0.45 12.67
CA ARG A 8 -3.63 0.18 12.66
C ARG A 8 -2.62 -0.59 11.80
N GLY A 9 -2.77 -1.91 11.70
CA GLY A 9 -1.84 -2.78 11.00
C GLY A 9 -1.82 -2.49 9.49
N ALA A 10 -2.98 -2.54 8.84
CA ALA A 10 -3.08 -2.27 7.42
C ALA A 10 -2.72 -0.83 7.05
N ALA A 11 -3.19 0.13 7.83
CA ALA A 11 -2.87 1.53 7.57
C ALA A 11 -1.37 1.81 7.70
N GLU A 12 -0.67 1.17 8.64
CA GLU A 12 0.78 1.31 8.80
C GLU A 12 1.55 0.63 7.65
N ARG A 13 1.13 -0.57 7.23
CA ARG A 13 1.78 -1.26 6.10
C ARG A 13 1.60 -0.52 4.77
N ILE A 14 0.40 -0.02 4.49
CA ILE A 14 0.14 0.80 3.30
C ILE A 14 1.01 2.07 3.32
N ARG A 15 1.16 2.73 4.49
CA ARG A 15 2.06 3.89 4.62
C ARG A 15 3.54 3.54 4.37
N LYS A 16 3.98 2.36 4.81
CA LYS A 16 5.34 1.87 4.53
C LYS A 16 5.55 1.63 3.03
N ALA A 17 4.57 1.02 2.36
CA ALA A 17 4.62 0.84 0.90
C ALA A 17 4.66 2.19 0.16
N ILE A 18 3.87 3.18 0.58
CA ILE A 18 3.91 4.55 0.02
C ILE A 18 5.30 5.18 0.19
N ALA A 19 5.91 5.05 1.38
CA ALA A 19 7.24 5.59 1.63
C ALA A 19 8.30 4.96 0.72
N LEU A 20 8.23 3.63 0.53
CA LEU A 20 9.11 2.88 -0.37
C LEU A 20 8.99 3.37 -1.82
N VAL A 21 7.77 3.58 -2.30
CA VAL A 21 7.52 4.09 -3.66
C VAL A 21 8.02 5.52 -3.83
N ASN A 22 7.81 6.39 -2.84
CA ASN A 22 8.31 7.76 -2.91
C ASN A 22 9.84 7.82 -2.87
N SER A 23 10.52 6.94 -2.13
CA SER A 23 11.98 6.89 -2.16
C SER A 23 12.54 6.52 -3.55
N VAL A 24 11.82 5.70 -4.32
CA VAL A 24 12.16 5.42 -5.72
C VAL A 24 11.94 6.64 -6.60
N ALA A 25 10.84 7.38 -6.37
CA ALA A 25 10.51 8.57 -7.16
C ALA A 25 11.51 9.72 -6.95
N ASP A 26 11.97 9.91 -5.70
CA ASP A 26 12.89 10.98 -5.32
C ASP A 26 14.38 10.63 -5.51
N ASP A 27 14.71 9.41 -5.98
CA ASP A 27 16.10 8.89 -6.05
C ASP A 27 16.85 9.08 -4.71
N ALA A 28 16.11 9.06 -3.60
CA ALA A 28 16.58 9.54 -2.30
C ALA A 28 17.34 8.46 -1.49
N GLY A 29 17.52 7.27 -2.07
CA GLY A 29 18.17 6.13 -1.42
C GLY A 29 19.49 5.77 -2.11
N ASP A 30 20.52 5.50 -1.31
CA ASP A 30 21.79 4.89 -1.76
C ASP A 30 21.57 3.42 -2.22
N GLU A 31 20.39 2.85 -1.93
CA GLU A 31 19.96 1.50 -2.29
C GLU A 31 19.03 1.54 -3.52
N ASP A 32 19.40 0.82 -4.58
CA ASP A 32 18.56 0.61 -5.78
C ASP A 32 17.29 -0.17 -5.39
N ILE A 33 16.23 0.52 -4.95
CA ILE A 33 14.94 -0.11 -4.69
C ILE A 33 14.36 -0.59 -6.02
N THR A 34 14.13 -1.89 -6.11
CA THR A 34 13.65 -2.52 -7.33
C THR A 34 12.11 -2.49 -7.42
N PRO A 35 11.53 -2.52 -8.64
CA PRO A 35 10.10 -2.71 -8.81
C PRO A 35 9.57 -3.98 -8.13
N THR A 36 10.40 -5.03 -8.03
CA THR A 36 10.05 -6.28 -7.34
C THR A 36 9.81 -6.05 -5.85
N GLU A 37 10.65 -5.28 -5.17
CA GLU A 37 10.47 -4.98 -3.75
C GLU A 37 9.20 -4.17 -3.48
N ILE A 38 8.86 -3.23 -4.38
CA ILE A 38 7.59 -2.51 -4.32
C ILE A 38 6.42 -3.49 -4.47
N ALA A 39 6.48 -4.39 -5.45
CA ALA A 39 5.43 -5.39 -5.67
C ALA A 39 5.27 -6.32 -4.45
N GLU A 40 6.37 -6.72 -3.81
CA GLU A 40 6.35 -7.52 -2.58
C GLU A 40 5.72 -6.77 -1.41
N ALA A 41 6.06 -5.49 -1.20
CA ALA A 41 5.44 -4.67 -0.16
C ALA A 41 3.92 -4.51 -0.35
N ILE A 42 3.45 -4.40 -1.59
CA ILE A 42 2.03 -4.32 -1.92
C ILE A 42 1.35 -5.68 -1.69
N ARG A 43 1.98 -6.80 -2.08
CA ARG A 43 1.47 -8.15 -1.83
C ARG A 43 1.33 -8.44 -0.34
N ASP A 44 2.30 -8.06 0.48
CA ASP A 44 2.23 -8.22 1.94
C ASP A 44 1.05 -7.42 2.54
N CYS A 45 0.68 -6.28 1.96
CA CYS A 45 -0.53 -5.55 2.34
C CYS A 45 -1.81 -6.33 1.99
N LEU A 46 -1.85 -7.01 0.83
CA LEU A 46 -3.00 -7.83 0.40
C LEU A 46 -3.24 -9.06 1.28
N GLU A 47 -2.21 -9.55 1.97
CA GLU A 47 -2.30 -10.70 2.89
C GLU A 47 -2.87 -10.33 4.27
N LEU A 48 -3.16 -9.06 4.52
CA LEU A 48 -3.74 -8.60 5.77
C LEU A 48 -5.24 -8.93 5.85
N GLY A 49 -5.67 -9.54 6.96
CA GLY A 49 -7.09 -9.85 7.19
C GLY A 49 -7.99 -8.62 7.12
N GLU A 50 -7.51 -7.46 7.56
CA GLU A 50 -8.22 -6.17 7.50
C GLU A 50 -8.53 -5.73 6.06
N VAL A 51 -7.69 -6.14 5.09
CA VAL A 51 -7.87 -5.84 3.67
C VAL A 51 -8.89 -6.79 3.04
N ASP A 52 -8.99 -8.02 3.53
CA ASP A 52 -10.00 -8.98 3.07
C ASP A 52 -11.43 -8.50 3.40
N GLU A 53 -11.59 -7.85 4.55
CA GLU A 53 -12.85 -7.23 4.99
C GLU A 53 -13.18 -5.90 4.27
N ALA A 54 -12.24 -5.36 3.50
CA ALA A 54 -12.35 -4.06 2.83
C ALA A 54 -12.14 -4.18 1.31
N PRO A 55 -13.18 -4.57 0.53
CA PRO A 55 -13.05 -4.86 -0.90
C PRO A 55 -12.55 -3.67 -1.74
N ASN A 56 -12.86 -2.44 -1.32
CA ASN A 56 -12.34 -1.24 -1.97
C ASN A 56 -10.82 -1.10 -1.77
N VAL A 57 -10.32 -1.37 -0.56
CA VAL A 57 -8.88 -1.33 -0.24
C VAL A 57 -8.14 -2.40 -1.04
N ARG A 58 -8.68 -3.63 -1.05
CA ARG A 58 -8.14 -4.75 -1.83
C ARG A 58 -8.05 -4.42 -3.31
N ARG A 59 -9.08 -3.77 -3.87
CA ARG A 59 -9.10 -3.33 -5.26
C ARG A 59 -7.96 -2.35 -5.55
N TYR A 60 -7.82 -1.28 -4.75
CA TYR A 60 -6.75 -0.31 -4.96
C TYR A 60 -5.35 -0.92 -4.81
N LEU A 61 -5.15 -1.82 -3.84
CA LEU A 61 -3.88 -2.54 -3.70
C LEU A 61 -3.58 -3.44 -4.91
N GLY A 62 -4.59 -4.08 -5.48
CA GLY A 62 -4.46 -4.83 -6.73
C GLY A 62 -4.07 -3.93 -7.91
N GLU A 63 -4.76 -2.79 -8.07
CA GLU A 63 -4.44 -1.80 -9.12
C GLU A 63 -3.00 -1.28 -8.98
N ALA A 64 -2.53 -1.05 -7.75
CA ALA A 64 -1.14 -0.63 -7.49
C ALA A 64 -0.13 -1.73 -7.87
N LEU A 65 -0.46 -3.00 -7.63
CA LEU A 65 0.40 -4.14 -7.98
C LEU A 65 0.50 -4.37 -9.49
N ASP A 66 -0.63 -4.28 -10.20
CA ASP A 66 -0.66 -4.33 -11.67
C ASP A 66 0.17 -3.18 -12.25
N ALA A 67 0.00 -1.96 -11.73
CA ALA A 67 0.75 -0.80 -12.17
C ALA A 67 2.28 -0.97 -12.03
N VAL A 68 2.75 -1.50 -10.91
CA VAL A 68 4.17 -1.82 -10.71
C VAL A 68 4.66 -2.87 -11.72
N SER A 69 3.83 -3.88 -12.00
CA SER A 69 4.15 -4.95 -12.96
C SER A 69 4.20 -4.43 -14.40
N ASP A 70 3.36 -3.44 -14.72
CA ASP A 70 3.29 -2.77 -16.02
C ASP A 70 4.41 -1.72 -16.21
N GLY A 71 5.24 -1.48 -15.18
CA GLY A 71 6.29 -0.47 -15.22
C GLY A 71 5.75 0.97 -15.19
N MET A 72 4.58 1.17 -14.60
CA MET A 72 4.01 2.51 -14.40
C MET A 72 4.90 3.36 -13.48
N PRO A 73 4.87 4.69 -13.61
CA PRO A 73 5.68 5.58 -12.78
C PRO A 73 5.32 5.46 -11.30
N ALA A 74 6.33 5.61 -10.44
CA ALA A 74 6.19 5.55 -8.98
C ALA A 74 5.10 6.50 -8.46
N ASP A 75 4.95 7.70 -9.02
CA ASP A 75 3.91 8.65 -8.64
C ASP A 75 2.48 8.09 -8.81
N PHE A 76 2.24 7.36 -9.90
CA PHE A 76 0.94 6.70 -10.15
C PHE A 76 0.68 5.57 -9.15
N VAL A 77 1.72 4.78 -8.84
CA VAL A 77 1.64 3.72 -7.83
C VAL A 77 1.35 4.33 -6.45
N ALA A 78 2.06 5.39 -6.07
CA ALA A 78 1.86 6.11 -4.82
C ALA A 78 0.44 6.70 -4.73
N MET A 79 -0.05 7.33 -5.79
CA MET A 79 -1.42 7.84 -5.88
C MET A 79 -2.46 6.75 -5.60
N THR A 80 -2.28 5.57 -6.19
CA THR A 80 -3.18 4.43 -6.00
C THR A 80 -3.13 3.90 -4.56
N LEU A 81 -1.94 3.86 -3.95
CA LEU A 81 -1.79 3.47 -2.54
C LEU A 81 -2.40 4.51 -1.57
N TYR A 82 -2.34 5.80 -1.90
CA TYR A 82 -3.06 6.84 -1.16
C TYR A 82 -4.58 6.64 -1.22
N ALA A 83 -5.12 6.22 -2.37
CA ALA A 83 -6.54 5.87 -2.49
C ALA A 83 -6.91 4.66 -1.61
N ALA A 84 -6.06 3.63 -1.56
CA ALA A 84 -6.23 2.50 -0.65
C ALA A 84 -6.27 2.94 0.82
N LEU A 85 -5.37 3.85 1.22
CA LEU A 85 -5.33 4.41 2.57
C LEU A 85 -6.57 5.26 2.90
N GLY A 86 -7.08 6.01 1.93
CA GLY A 86 -8.33 6.77 2.04
C GLY A 86 -9.53 5.84 2.28
N ALA A 87 -9.67 4.82 1.44
CA ALA A 87 -10.74 3.83 1.56
C ALA A 87 -10.72 3.07 2.90
N LEU A 88 -9.52 2.78 3.43
CA LEU A 88 -9.36 2.14 4.73
C LEU A 88 -9.85 3.04 5.88
N ARG A 89 -9.59 4.36 5.81
CA ARG A 89 -10.09 5.32 6.81
C ARG A 89 -11.60 5.50 6.75
N GLU A 90 -12.18 5.50 5.54
CA GLU A 90 -13.63 5.63 5.35
C GLU A 90 -14.38 4.37 5.84
N GLY A 91 -13.80 3.18 5.64
CA GLY A 91 -14.36 1.92 6.14
C GLY A 91 -14.32 1.76 7.67
N GLY A 92 -13.30 2.32 8.33
CA GLY A 92 -13.14 2.24 9.80
C GLY A 92 -13.90 3.30 10.60
N SER A 93 -14.60 4.23 9.93
CA SER A 93 -15.34 5.33 10.56
C SER A 93 -16.86 5.10 10.58
N ARG A 94 -17.32 3.86 10.43
CA ARG A 94 -18.74 3.48 10.37
C ARG A 94 -19.04 2.30 11.29
#